data_AF-A0A2S7YVC0-F1
#
_entry.id   AF-A0A2S7YVC0-F1
#
_cell.length_a   1.000
_cell.length_b   1.000
_cell.length_c   1.000
_cell.angle_alpha   90.00
_cell.angle_beta   90.00
_cell.angle_gamma   90.00
#
_symmetry.space_group_name_H-M   'P 1'
#
loop_
_entity.id
_entity.type
_entity.pdbx_description
1 polymer ?
#
loop_
_entity_poly.entity_id
_entity_poly.type
_entity_poly.pdbx_seq_one_letter_code
_entity_poly.pdbx_strand_id
1 'polypeptide(L)'
;MRGTPLEPSKSIGAFPDVPDLETSGEEAYVFFHLAPKHTNYINRIIEGYEYLGVMTSVDTSGRCMLRCTPSTKPLAIEVLTSLSDYVTIEK
;
A
#
# COMPACT_ATOMS: atom_id res chain seq x y z
N MET A 1 6.40 -46.44 -14.82
CA MET A 1 7.39 -45.47 -14.29
C MET A 1 6.82 -44.89 -13.00
N ARG A 2 7.48 -45.07 -11.85
CA ARG A 2 7.10 -44.38 -10.61
C ARG A 2 7.69 -42.98 -10.67
N GLY A 3 6.85 -41.95 -10.66
CA GLY A 3 7.31 -40.56 -10.64
C GLY A 3 8.11 -40.29 -9.36
N THR A 4 9.26 -39.64 -9.51
CA THR A 4 10.01 -39.14 -8.35
C THR A 4 9.19 -38.08 -7.62
N PRO A 5 9.19 -38.06 -6.27
CA PRO A 5 8.55 -37.00 -5.50
C PRO A 5 9.09 -35.63 -5.90
N LEU A 6 8.23 -34.62 -5.95
CA LEU A 6 8.64 -33.24 -6.17
C LEU A 6 9.34 -32.72 -4.90
N GLU A 7 10.58 -32.27 -5.04
CA GLU A 7 11.30 -31.64 -3.94
C GLU A 7 10.69 -30.27 -3.61
N PRO A 8 10.56 -29.91 -2.31
CA PRO A 8 10.09 -28.59 -1.92
C PRO A 8 10.97 -27.48 -2.49
N SER A 9 10.36 -26.38 -2.93
CA SER A 9 11.10 -25.24 -3.47
C SER A 9 12.04 -24.65 -2.41
N LYS A 10 13.34 -24.63 -2.70
CA LYS A 10 14.37 -23.98 -1.88
C LYS A 10 14.30 -22.45 -1.93
N SER A 11 13.42 -21.88 -2.74
CA SER A 11 13.32 -20.42 -2.95
C SER A 11 12.78 -19.64 -1.75
N ILE A 12 12.04 -20.30 -0.84
CA ILE A 12 11.44 -19.60 0.31
C ILE A 12 12.48 -19.25 1.39
N GLY A 13 13.65 -19.93 1.40
CA GLY A 13 14.75 -19.66 2.33
C GLY A 13 15.88 -18.80 1.73
N ALA A 14 15.73 -18.31 0.50
CA ALA A 14 16.75 -17.53 -0.20
C ALA A 14 16.78 -16.04 0.19
N PHE A 15 15.81 -15.59 0.99
CA PHE A 15 15.71 -14.24 1.51
C PHE A 15 15.81 -14.29 3.04
N PRO A 16 17.03 -14.47 3.60
CA PRO A 16 17.25 -14.57 5.04
C PRO A 16 16.90 -13.26 5.77
N ASP A 17 16.99 -12.14 5.06
CA ASP A 17 16.73 -10.81 5.59
C ASP A 17 15.41 -10.30 5.01
N VAL A 18 14.30 -10.60 5.67
CA VAL A 18 13.18 -9.65 5.62
C VAL A 18 13.76 -8.38 6.25
N PRO A 19 13.85 -7.26 5.52
CA PRO A 19 14.38 -6.04 6.10
C PRO A 19 13.63 -5.77 7.40
N ASP A 20 14.37 -5.58 8.50
CA ASP A 20 13.78 -5.23 9.79
C ASP A 20 12.80 -4.07 9.58
N LEU A 21 11.69 -4.06 10.33
CA LEU A 21 10.58 -3.11 10.18
C LEU A 21 11.07 -1.66 10.04
N GLU A 22 12.17 -1.31 10.71
CA GLU A 22 12.83 0.01 10.69
C GLU A 22 13.40 0.44 9.32
N THR A 23 13.63 -0.50 8.39
CA THR A 23 14.14 -0.24 7.03
C THR A 23 13.13 -0.57 5.94
N SER A 24 11.92 -0.98 6.32
CA SER A 24 10.86 -1.39 5.39
C SER A 24 10.24 -0.21 4.63
N GLY A 25 10.33 1.01 5.17
CA GLY A 25 9.62 2.18 4.65
C GLY A 25 8.13 2.20 5.01
N GLU A 26 7.64 1.22 5.77
CA GLU A 26 6.24 1.12 6.18
C GLU A 26 5.80 2.26 7.11
N GLU A 27 6.75 2.88 7.83
CA GLU A 27 6.52 4.08 8.62
C GLU A 27 6.04 5.27 7.78
N ALA A 28 6.32 5.24 6.46
CA ALA A 28 5.88 6.27 5.55
C ALA A 28 4.43 6.09 5.10
N TYR A 29 3.84 4.90 5.25
CA TYR A 29 2.51 4.61 4.74
C TYR A 29 1.45 5.49 5.39
N VAL A 30 0.45 5.85 4.59
CA VAL A 30 -0.70 6.63 5.04
C VAL A 30 -1.94 5.78 4.92
N PHE A 31 -2.57 5.49 6.06
CA PHE A 31 -3.83 4.77 6.10
C PHE A 31 -5.00 5.75 6.10
N PHE A 32 -6.07 5.39 5.39
CA PHE A 32 -7.24 6.22 5.25
C PHE A 32 -8.48 5.41 4.91
N HIS A 33 -9.64 5.96 5.24
CA HIS A 33 -10.93 5.39 4.90
C HIS A 33 -11.64 6.19 3.82
N LEU A 34 -12.41 5.51 2.99
CA LEU A 34 -13.33 6.09 2.01
C LEU A 34 -14.55 5.19 1.84
N ALA A 35 -15.67 5.73 1.36
CA ALA A 35 -16.81 4.88 1.01
C ALA A 35 -16.48 4.04 -0.24
N PRO A 36 -16.64 2.70 -0.22
CA PRO A 36 -16.15 1.80 -1.29
C PRO A 36 -16.56 2.16 -2.73
N LYS A 37 -17.71 2.83 -2.91
CA LYS A 37 -18.14 3.33 -4.23
C LYS A 37 -17.20 4.37 -4.85
N HIS A 38 -16.34 5.01 -4.06
CA HIS A 38 -15.38 6.02 -4.51
C HIS A 38 -13.95 5.47 -4.66
N THR A 39 -13.68 4.19 -4.38
CA THR A 39 -12.33 3.62 -4.41
C THR A 39 -11.63 3.89 -5.75
N ASN A 40 -12.29 3.59 -6.87
CA ASN A 40 -11.72 3.80 -8.20
C ASN A 40 -11.56 5.29 -8.55
N TYR A 41 -12.46 6.15 -8.04
CA TYR A 41 -12.36 7.59 -8.26
C TYR A 41 -11.09 8.14 -7.59
N ILE A 42 -10.87 7.82 -6.31
CA ILE A 42 -9.69 8.24 -5.57
C ILE A 42 -8.43 7.60 -6.13
N ASN A 43 -8.45 6.31 -6.46
CA ASN A 43 -7.30 5.61 -7.04
C ASN A 43 -6.80 6.30 -8.32
N ARG A 44 -7.71 6.74 -9.20
CA ARG A 44 -7.35 7.45 -10.43
C ARG A 44 -6.72 8.83 -10.19
N ILE A 45 -7.13 9.53 -9.13
CA ILE A 45 -6.51 10.81 -8.75
C ILE A 45 -5.08 10.57 -8.25
N ILE A 46 -4.89 9.55 -7.40
CA ILE A 46 -3.57 9.17 -6.90
C ILE A 46 -2.64 8.71 -8.04
N GLU A 47 -3.12 7.87 -8.95
CA GLU A 47 -2.36 7.43 -10.13
C GLU A 47 -1.99 8.58 -11.08
N GLY A 48 -2.81 9.63 -11.13
CA GLY A 48 -2.52 10.84 -11.91
C GLY A 48 -1.45 11.74 -11.26
N TYR A 49 -1.20 11.58 -9.96
CA TYR A 49 -0.11 12.24 -9.26
C TYR A 49 1.16 11.39 -9.38
N GLU A 50 1.96 11.70 -10.40
CA GLU A 50 3.22 11.01 -10.65
C GLU A 50 4.08 10.98 -9.37
N TYR A 51 4.57 9.79 -9.02
CA TYR A 51 5.46 9.54 -7.86
C TYR A 51 4.85 9.75 -6.46
N LEU A 52 3.54 9.96 -6.32
CA LEU A 52 2.93 10.14 -5.01
C LEU A 52 2.93 8.87 -4.16
N GLY A 53 2.64 7.73 -4.79
CA GLY A 53 2.60 6.42 -4.13
C GLY A 53 1.61 5.46 -4.79
N VAL A 54 1.52 4.26 -4.23
CA VAL A 54 0.59 3.22 -4.69
C VAL A 54 -0.54 3.06 -3.68
N MET A 55 -1.77 3.36 -4.10
CA MET A 55 -2.95 3.09 -3.30
C MET A 55 -3.28 1.59 -3.33
N THR A 56 -3.68 1.03 -2.18
CA THR A 56 -4.08 -0.37 -2.05
C THR A 56 -5.25 -0.46 -1.09
N SER A 57 -6.35 -1.08 -1.50
CA SER A 57 -7.45 -1.39 -0.58
C SER A 57 -7.04 -2.49 0.39
N VAL A 58 -7.23 -2.25 1.68
CA VAL A 58 -6.83 -3.17 2.76
C VAL A 58 -7.98 -4.14 3.08
N ASP A 59 -9.22 -3.65 3.05
CA ASP A 59 -10.41 -4.47 3.32
C ASP A 59 -11.65 -3.99 2.56
N THR A 60 -12.76 -4.72 2.71
CA THR A 60 -14.04 -4.42 2.05
C THR A 60 -14.84 -3.31 2.72
N SER A 61 -14.40 -2.82 3.90
CA SER A 61 -15.07 -1.72 4.63
C SER A 61 -14.70 -0.35 4.07
N GLY A 62 -13.72 -0.29 3.17
CA GLY A 62 -13.24 0.95 2.56
C GLY A 62 -11.95 1.47 3.19
N ARG A 63 -11.26 0.66 4.00
CA ARG A 63 -9.92 0.98 4.48
C ARG A 63 -8.92 0.82 3.36
N CYS A 64 -8.08 1.83 3.18
CA CYS A 64 -7.06 1.88 2.14
C CYS A 64 -5.72 2.31 2.75
N MET A 65 -4.65 1.97 2.04
CA MET A 65 -3.28 2.32 2.37
C MET A 65 -2.66 2.98 1.14
N LEU A 66 -1.99 4.11 1.33
CA LEU A 66 -1.12 4.71 0.34
C LEU A 66 0.34 4.39 0.71
N ARG A 67 0.98 3.57 -0.11
CA ARG A 67 2.41 3.27 0.01
C ARG A 67 3.21 4.36 -0.68
N CYS A 68 3.77 5.25 0.11
CA CYS A 68 4.65 6.33 -0.34
C CYS A 68 6.01 6.22 0.38
N THR A 69 6.99 7.01 -0.07
CA THR A 69 8.30 7.11 0.62
C THR A 69 8.26 8.17 1.71
N PRO A 70 9.20 8.17 2.68
CA PRO A 70 9.28 9.22 3.70
C PRO A 70 9.30 10.64 3.13
N SER A 71 9.98 10.83 1.99
CA SER A 71 10.08 12.13 1.31
C SER A 71 8.76 12.61 0.69
N THR A 72 7.91 11.69 0.26
CA THR A 72 6.62 11.98 -0.39
C THR A 72 5.43 11.94 0.57
N LYS A 73 5.60 11.40 1.79
CA LYS A 73 4.54 11.32 2.80
C LYS A 73 3.84 12.66 3.09
N PRO A 74 4.56 13.80 3.24
CA PRO A 74 3.90 15.08 3.48
C PRO A 74 2.95 15.49 2.34
N LEU A 75 3.38 15.28 1.09
CA LEU A 75 2.56 15.55 -0.09
C LEU A 75 1.37 14.60 -0.19
N ALA A 76 1.56 13.32 0.13
CA ALA A 76 0.47 12.35 0.22
C ALA A 76 -0.61 12.79 1.23
N ILE A 77 -0.20 13.26 2.41
CA ILE A 77 -1.13 13.79 3.41
C ILE A 77 -1.84 15.04 2.87
N GLU A 78 -1.13 15.97 2.22
CA GLU A 78 -1.70 17.18 1.63
C GLU A 78 -2.77 16.85 0.57
N VAL A 79 -2.46 15.97 -0.37
CA VAL A 79 -3.38 15.54 -1.43
C VAL A 79 -4.60 14.84 -0.82
N LEU A 80 -4.43 13.89 0.09
CA LEU A 80 -5.55 13.21 0.75
C LEU A 80 -6.40 14.20 1.58
N THR A 81 -5.77 15.20 2.22
CA THR A 81 -6.49 16.26 2.95
C THR A 81 -7.33 17.13 2.02
N SER A 82 -6.85 17.41 0.81
CA SER A 82 -7.62 18.13 -0.21
C SER A 82 -8.85 17.35 -0.70
N LEU A 83 -8.88 16.03 -0.48
CA LEU A 83 -9.97 15.12 -0.83
C LEU A 83 -10.84 14.74 0.37
N SER A 84 -10.86 15.57 1.42
CA SER A 84 -11.56 15.31 2.70
C SER A 84 -13.06 15.07 2.59
N ASP A 85 -13.71 15.47 1.49
CA ASP A 85 -15.11 15.12 1.20
C ASP A 85 -15.33 13.61 0.95
N TYR A 86 -14.26 12.89 0.59
CA TYR A 86 -14.28 11.47 0.24
C TYR A 86 -13.43 10.60 1.15
N VAL A 87 -12.41 11.19 1.78
CA VAL A 87 -11.35 10.48 2.49
C VAL A 87 -11.22 10.98 3.93
N THR A 88 -11.04 10.04 4.85
CA THR A 88 -10.68 10.30 6.24
C THR A 88 -9.34 9.62 6.56
N ILE A 89 -8.30 10.41 6.86
CA ILE A 89 -6.97 9.89 7.20
C ILE A 89 -6.99 9.30 8.62
N GLU A 90 -6.40 8.12 8.80
CA GLU A 90 -6.17 7.50 10.11
C GLU A 90 -5.02 8.25 10.83
N LYS A 91 -5.20 8.50 12.13
CA LYS A 91 -4.22 9.21 12.97
C LYS A 91 -3.20 8.25 13.57
#